data_AF-A0A1I6UMZ3-F1
#
_entry.id   AF-A0A1I6UMZ3-F1
#
_cell.length_a   1.000
_cell.length_b   1.000
_cell.length_c   1.000
_cell.angle_alpha   90.00
_cell.angle_beta   90.00
_cell.angle_gamma   90.00
#
_symmetry.space_group_name_H-M   'P 1'
#
loop_
_entity.id
_entity.type
_entity.pdbx_description
1 polymer ?
#
loop_
_entity_poly.entity_id
_entity_poly.type
_entity_poly.pdbx_seq_one_letter_code
_entity_poly.pdbx_strand_id
1 'polypeptide(L)'
;MKKRSFLRLLLCTAALLTLIWIWSGRGTSFYEHADGAVGPITVNLTETSEAFKNPIMGFRPSRGVNETSFRNREYADIYKHYIKYTDLEYDATDSVQKIIDWSNKAWAGIEKRNIKVVPRVVIVYPGAGEYWPKGVPHGDAVNQWLSDELKSRLVAFIAKLGQAWDDDPRVAFVEMGLYGNWGEHHVYPLRFKDRSNQIPLSFQIALGDAYEAAFHNKKVLVRYPGTFKDYDFGIQWDSFALPDDASGGNGEIRRDTWRTQINSGEVAYNWGDQTKLGGSPDGTLSNMANTNYVIDWIMNTHTSSLGWISDYSTRNSAVDAGAKAMQKVLGYRYVLNEVTFTGNVTPGGTMNVLFQVTNKGSSPFYYNWPVEASLLKSDGSVAWKGLFQADIRNWLPGTDWNSTTRAYNEAPVTNTVNGMFTIPKSVPSGTYTLALSILDPAGWNPSVRFANTNYYIGGRTPIGKVGVGRNPTDQNLGSFASLKSDTTLGYSLGSSAYTGAVGSRFSTIIVNDRALSFEAKPKIIKGVTMVPFRQIFEALGMMVEWNNATKSVLASKGNLTIKMTADSNKASVNNKEFQLTPAPFVTPESMFYVNLRFVSEAAGAKVNWDNDNKVATIETAD
;
A
#
# COMPACT_ATOMS: atom_id res chain seq x y z
N MET A 1 60.53 -62.46 -16.36
CA MET A 1 61.04 -62.92 -15.05
C MET A 1 62.28 -62.12 -14.64
N LYS A 2 62.13 -61.16 -13.72
CA LYS A 2 63.17 -60.66 -12.79
C LYS A 2 62.52 -59.64 -11.83
N LYS A 3 62.63 -59.94 -10.52
CA LYS A 3 62.90 -59.04 -9.35
C LYS A 3 62.03 -57.79 -9.16
N ARG A 4 61.26 -57.62 -8.07
CA ARG A 4 61.59 -57.34 -6.62
C ARG A 4 61.19 -55.90 -6.29
N SER A 5 60.47 -55.71 -5.18
CA SER A 5 60.79 -54.78 -4.06
C SER A 5 59.60 -53.95 -3.54
N PHE A 6 59.43 -54.06 -2.22
CA PHE A 6 58.78 -53.20 -1.21
C PHE A 6 58.80 -51.68 -1.55
N LEU A 7 57.84 -50.84 -1.13
CA LEU A 7 57.59 -50.42 0.26
C LEU A 7 56.34 -49.49 0.35
N ARG A 8 55.51 -49.69 1.40
CA ARG A 8 54.66 -48.78 2.25
C ARG A 8 54.27 -47.36 1.71
N LEU A 9 53.11 -46.76 1.97
CA LEU A 9 52.38 -46.61 3.25
C LEU A 9 51.05 -45.79 3.06
N LEU A 10 50.08 -46.02 3.98
CA LEU A 10 48.90 -45.21 4.39
C LEU A 10 47.68 -45.07 3.42
N LEU A 11 46.54 -45.75 3.67
CA LEU A 11 45.43 -45.43 4.62
C LEU A 11 44.58 -44.22 4.19
N CYS A 12 43.37 -44.44 3.68
CA CYS A 12 42.15 -44.49 4.50
C CYS A 12 40.87 -44.65 3.64
N THR A 13 39.94 -45.41 4.20
CA THR A 13 38.68 -45.91 3.66
C THR A 13 37.52 -44.91 3.77
N ALA A 14 36.61 -44.91 2.79
CA ALA A 14 35.18 -44.67 3.00
C ALA A 14 34.37 -45.40 1.91
N ALA A 15 33.59 -46.40 2.30
CA ALA A 15 32.67 -47.12 1.44
C ALA A 15 31.22 -46.83 1.88
N LEU A 16 30.42 -46.37 0.92
CA LEU A 16 28.96 -46.37 0.95
C LEU A 16 28.42 -47.78 1.17
N LEU A 17 27.24 -47.88 1.80
CA LEU A 17 26.24 -48.88 1.42
C LEU A 17 24.83 -48.41 1.80
N THR A 18 24.02 -48.28 0.76
CA THR A 18 22.56 -48.11 0.75
C THR A 18 21.85 -49.41 1.14
N LEU A 19 20.73 -49.31 1.85
CA LEU A 19 19.72 -50.37 1.88
C LEU A 19 18.31 -49.77 2.01
N ILE A 20 17.48 -50.09 1.03
CA ILE A 20 16.04 -49.85 0.97
C ILE A 20 15.34 -51.11 1.51
N TRP A 21 14.35 -50.92 2.38
CA TRP A 21 13.31 -51.91 2.64
C TRP A 21 11.94 -51.22 2.63
N ILE A 22 10.99 -51.82 1.90
CA ILE A 22 9.56 -51.48 1.91
C ILE A 22 8.84 -52.65 2.60
N TRP A 23 8.02 -52.35 3.61
CA TRP A 23 6.77 -53.09 3.83
C TRP A 23 5.73 -52.21 4.54
N SER A 24 4.47 -52.50 4.22
CA SER A 24 3.26 -51.76 4.57
C SER A 24 2.62 -52.34 5.84
N GLY A 25 1.93 -51.49 6.62
CA GLY A 25 1.11 -51.96 7.74
C GLY A 25 0.83 -50.89 8.79
N ARG A 26 -0.43 -50.44 8.85
CA ARG A 26 -1.12 -49.65 9.91
C ARG A 26 -0.26 -49.22 11.11
N GLY A 27 0.15 -47.96 11.13
CA GLY A 27 0.61 -47.26 12.32
C GLY A 27 -0.55 -46.51 12.99
N THR A 28 -0.98 -47.01 14.14
CA THR A 28 -1.84 -46.33 15.10
C THR A 28 -1.18 -45.02 15.56
N SER A 29 -1.96 -43.94 15.55
CA SER A 29 -1.61 -42.64 16.12
C SER A 29 -1.37 -42.79 17.63
N PHE A 30 -0.12 -42.65 18.06
CA PHE A 30 0.24 -42.38 19.45
C PHE A 30 0.85 -40.98 19.52
N TYR A 31 0.02 -39.99 19.86
CA TYR A 31 0.49 -38.78 20.54
C TYR A 31 0.27 -39.02 22.04
N GLU A 32 1.26 -39.61 22.71
CA GLU A 32 1.36 -39.58 24.17
C GLU A 32 2.26 -38.41 24.58
N HIS A 33 1.64 -37.49 25.34
CA HIS A 33 2.17 -36.40 26.14
C HIS A 33 3.52 -35.75 25.77
N ALA A 34 3.43 -34.52 25.25
CA ALA A 34 4.44 -33.49 25.48
C ALA A 34 3.78 -32.30 26.20
N ASP A 35 4.41 -31.86 27.28
CA ASP A 35 4.03 -30.73 28.12
C ASP A 35 3.65 -29.48 27.29
N GLY A 36 2.55 -28.84 27.68
CA GLY A 36 2.00 -27.66 27.00
C GLY A 36 3.05 -26.55 26.85
N ALA A 37 3.30 -26.17 25.61
CA ALA A 37 4.34 -25.25 25.11
C ALA A 37 4.87 -24.19 26.10
N VAL A 38 6.12 -24.34 26.53
CA VAL A 38 6.98 -23.28 27.07
C VAL A 38 7.99 -22.91 25.98
N GLY A 39 7.66 -21.96 25.11
CA GLY A 39 8.56 -21.49 24.05
C GLY A 39 7.87 -20.79 22.88
N PRO A 40 8.65 -20.21 21.94
CA PRO A 40 8.13 -19.74 20.67
C PRO A 40 7.58 -20.90 19.84
N ILE A 41 6.45 -20.68 19.16
CA ILE A 41 5.83 -21.61 18.22
C ILE A 41 6.07 -21.07 16.81
N THR A 42 6.59 -21.91 15.92
CA THR A 42 6.82 -21.58 14.50
C THR A 42 5.87 -22.36 13.61
N VAL A 43 5.22 -21.66 12.68
CA VAL A 43 4.24 -22.22 11.74
C VAL A 43 4.68 -21.85 10.32
N ASN A 44 4.87 -22.87 9.48
CA ASN A 44 5.04 -22.70 8.04
C ASN A 44 3.67 -22.61 7.37
N LEU A 45 3.46 -21.60 6.53
CA LEU A 45 2.21 -21.40 5.82
C LEU A 45 2.35 -21.69 4.33
N THR A 46 1.28 -22.25 3.77
CA THR A 46 1.22 -22.61 2.35
C THR A 46 0.47 -21.53 1.59
N GLU A 47 0.98 -21.18 0.40
CA GLU A 47 0.28 -20.33 -0.54
C GLU A 47 -0.99 -21.03 -1.05
N THR A 48 -2.12 -20.32 -1.11
CA THR A 48 -3.34 -20.87 -1.72
C THR A 48 -3.22 -21.01 -3.25
N SER A 49 -3.82 -22.05 -3.81
CA SER A 49 -3.95 -22.17 -5.27
C SER A 49 -5.02 -21.23 -5.85
N GLU A 50 -5.94 -20.72 -5.02
CA GLU A 50 -7.06 -19.89 -5.42
C GLU A 50 -6.62 -18.57 -6.08
N ALA A 51 -7.34 -18.21 -7.14
CA ALA A 51 -7.45 -16.84 -7.59
C ALA A 51 -8.60 -16.18 -6.83
N PHE A 52 -8.37 -14.97 -6.32
CA PHE A 52 -9.35 -14.20 -5.57
C PHE A 52 -9.12 -12.71 -5.82
N LYS A 53 -10.13 -11.89 -5.57
CA LYS A 53 -10.02 -10.43 -5.68
C LYS A 53 -9.37 -9.82 -4.45
N ASN A 54 -8.75 -8.67 -4.57
CA ASN A 54 -8.12 -7.98 -3.45
C ASN A 54 -8.18 -6.49 -3.76
N PRO A 55 -8.30 -5.59 -2.76
CA PRO A 55 -8.50 -4.17 -3.01
C PRO A 55 -7.43 -3.57 -3.92
N ILE A 56 -7.85 -2.68 -4.84
CA ILE A 56 -6.94 -1.81 -5.62
C ILE A 56 -6.07 -2.61 -6.64
N MET A 57 -6.54 -3.78 -7.08
CA MET A 57 -5.82 -4.58 -8.09
C MET A 57 -6.76 -5.52 -8.85
N GLY A 58 -6.23 -6.22 -9.86
CA GLY A 58 -6.93 -7.29 -10.57
C GLY A 58 -7.79 -6.79 -11.72
N PHE A 59 -8.84 -7.56 -12.03
CA PHE A 59 -9.79 -7.18 -13.06
C PHE A 59 -10.63 -5.98 -12.64
N ARG A 60 -10.50 -4.90 -13.42
CA ARG A 60 -11.13 -3.60 -13.20
C ARG A 60 -12.17 -3.33 -14.29
N PRO A 61 -13.41 -3.79 -14.22
CA PRO A 61 -14.44 -3.39 -15.19
C PRO A 61 -14.70 -1.87 -15.20
N SER A 62 -15.24 -1.37 -16.31
CA SER A 62 -15.57 0.05 -16.48
C SER A 62 -17.07 0.29 -16.29
N ARG A 63 -17.41 1.42 -15.67
CA ARG A 63 -18.76 2.00 -15.62
C ARG A 63 -18.79 3.20 -16.58
N GLY A 64 -19.62 3.12 -17.62
CA GLY A 64 -19.75 4.18 -18.63
C GLY A 64 -20.50 5.41 -18.13
N VAL A 65 -20.39 6.54 -18.85
CA VAL A 65 -21.00 7.84 -18.50
C VAL A 65 -22.53 7.81 -18.35
N ASN A 66 -23.20 6.84 -18.97
CA ASN A 66 -24.65 6.69 -18.95
C ASN A 66 -25.11 5.50 -18.10
N GLU A 67 -24.19 4.79 -17.45
CA GLU A 67 -24.52 3.63 -16.63
C GLU A 67 -24.80 4.03 -15.18
N THR A 68 -25.83 3.41 -14.58
CA THR A 68 -26.29 3.74 -13.23
C THR A 68 -25.80 2.77 -12.16
N SER A 69 -25.14 1.66 -12.54
CA SER A 69 -24.80 0.59 -11.61
C SER A 69 -23.42 -0.03 -11.87
N PHE A 70 -22.75 -0.49 -10.81
CA PHE A 70 -21.52 -1.28 -10.88
C PHE A 70 -21.85 -2.77 -11.05
N ARG A 71 -21.76 -3.26 -12.29
CA ARG A 71 -22.07 -4.64 -12.69
C ARG A 71 -21.20 -5.63 -11.93
N ASN A 72 -21.76 -6.73 -11.44
CA ASN A 72 -20.98 -7.75 -10.76
C ASN A 72 -20.06 -8.50 -11.75
N ARG A 73 -18.76 -8.61 -11.42
CA ARG A 73 -17.76 -9.38 -12.17
C ARG A 73 -16.96 -10.22 -11.17
N GLU A 74 -16.58 -11.43 -11.56
CA GLU A 74 -16.08 -12.49 -10.65
C GLU A 74 -14.93 -12.03 -9.74
N TYR A 75 -13.97 -11.28 -10.28
CA TYR A 75 -12.81 -10.78 -9.52
C TYR A 75 -12.78 -9.27 -9.34
N ALA A 76 -13.92 -8.57 -9.52
CA ALA A 76 -13.94 -7.12 -9.41
C ALA A 76 -14.28 -6.63 -8.00
N ASP A 77 -13.40 -5.81 -7.47
CA ASP A 77 -13.57 -4.90 -6.32
C ASP A 77 -12.99 -3.50 -6.61
N ILE A 78 -12.58 -3.24 -7.85
CA ILE A 78 -12.18 -1.93 -8.36
C ILE A 78 -12.86 -1.67 -9.72
N TYR A 79 -13.34 -0.44 -9.94
CA TYR A 79 -14.04 -0.05 -11.17
C TYR A 79 -13.59 1.31 -11.66
N LYS A 80 -13.26 1.45 -12.95
CA LYS A 80 -13.18 2.79 -13.57
C LYS A 80 -14.58 3.32 -13.74
N HIS A 81 -14.74 4.62 -13.53
CA HIS A 81 -16.00 5.29 -13.75
C HIS A 81 -15.74 6.51 -14.61
N TYR A 82 -16.29 6.50 -15.82
CA TYR A 82 -16.33 7.68 -16.66
C TYR A 82 -17.40 8.64 -16.15
N ILE A 83 -17.03 9.88 -15.87
CA ILE A 83 -17.90 10.87 -15.23
C ILE A 83 -18.00 12.10 -16.14
N LYS A 84 -19.23 12.56 -16.39
CA LYS A 84 -19.45 13.78 -17.18
C LYS A 84 -18.95 14.98 -16.39
N TYR A 85 -18.18 15.86 -17.02
CA TYR A 85 -17.70 17.09 -16.37
C TYR A 85 -18.87 17.90 -15.76
N THR A 86 -19.95 18.11 -16.54
CA THR A 86 -21.11 18.92 -16.13
C THR A 86 -21.92 18.37 -14.96
N ASP A 87 -21.79 17.07 -14.68
CA ASP A 87 -22.43 16.47 -13.51
C ASP A 87 -21.77 16.96 -12.21
N LEU A 88 -20.46 17.21 -12.26
CA LEU A 88 -19.65 17.69 -11.15
C LEU A 88 -19.60 19.22 -11.11
N GLU A 89 -19.44 19.85 -12.28
CA GLU A 89 -19.31 21.29 -12.42
C GLU A 89 -19.86 21.77 -13.77
N TYR A 90 -20.91 22.59 -13.74
CA TYR A 90 -21.44 23.26 -14.93
C TYR A 90 -21.02 24.73 -14.92
N ASP A 91 -21.27 25.44 -13.81
CA ASP A 91 -20.88 26.84 -13.62
C ASP A 91 -19.61 26.95 -12.76
N ALA A 92 -18.82 28.02 -12.90
CA ALA A 92 -17.58 28.18 -12.15
C ALA A 92 -17.79 28.37 -10.65
N THR A 93 -18.99 28.81 -10.28
CA THR A 93 -19.40 28.96 -8.88
C THR A 93 -19.87 27.66 -8.25
N ASP A 94 -20.01 26.56 -9.00
CA ASP A 94 -20.40 25.27 -8.43
C ASP A 94 -19.39 24.82 -7.36
N SER A 95 -19.89 24.37 -6.22
CA SER A 95 -19.08 24.13 -5.03
C SER A 95 -18.45 22.74 -5.00
N VAL A 96 -17.43 22.56 -4.15
CA VAL A 96 -16.91 21.24 -3.79
C VAL A 96 -18.02 20.33 -3.25
N GLN A 97 -18.98 20.89 -2.49
CA GLN A 97 -20.11 20.14 -1.95
C GLN A 97 -20.97 19.49 -3.05
N LYS A 98 -21.14 20.14 -4.21
CA LYS A 98 -21.84 19.54 -5.35
C LYS A 98 -21.16 18.25 -5.82
N ILE A 99 -19.83 18.23 -5.87
CA ILE A 99 -19.02 17.07 -6.26
C ILE A 99 -19.21 15.94 -5.22
N ILE A 100 -19.13 16.29 -3.93
CA ILE A 100 -19.33 15.35 -2.82
C ILE A 100 -20.73 14.74 -2.86
N ASP A 101 -21.77 15.55 -3.04
CA ASP A 101 -23.17 15.11 -3.08
C ASP A 101 -23.43 14.20 -4.29
N TRP A 102 -22.87 14.56 -5.45
CA TRP A 102 -22.92 13.72 -6.64
C TRP A 102 -22.25 12.37 -6.39
N SER A 103 -21.03 12.36 -5.82
CA SER A 103 -20.28 11.14 -5.50
C SER A 103 -21.04 10.26 -4.50
N ASN A 104 -21.63 10.86 -3.47
CA ASN A 104 -22.45 10.17 -2.47
C ASN A 104 -23.65 9.47 -3.11
N LYS A 105 -24.32 10.12 -4.05
CA LYS A 105 -25.43 9.52 -4.79
C LYS A 105 -24.95 8.45 -5.76
N ALA A 106 -23.92 8.73 -6.55
CA ALA A 106 -23.45 7.86 -7.62
C ALA A 106 -22.79 6.57 -7.13
N TRP A 107 -22.18 6.61 -5.94
CA TRP A 107 -21.38 5.53 -5.35
C TRP A 107 -22.01 4.96 -4.07
N ALA A 108 -23.28 5.24 -3.80
CA ALA A 108 -23.96 4.72 -2.62
C ALA A 108 -23.92 3.18 -2.56
N GLY A 109 -23.49 2.63 -1.42
CA GLY A 109 -23.56 1.19 -1.12
C GLY A 109 -22.38 0.36 -1.64
N ILE A 110 -21.44 0.94 -2.38
CA ILE A 110 -20.29 0.19 -2.90
C ILE A 110 -19.33 -0.25 -1.78
N GLU A 111 -19.32 0.49 -0.68
CA GLU A 111 -18.51 0.22 0.51
C GLU A 111 -18.84 -1.13 1.17
N LYS A 112 -20.12 -1.53 1.11
CA LYS A 112 -20.60 -2.84 1.62
C LYS A 112 -20.16 -4.02 0.76
N ARG A 113 -19.70 -3.76 -0.47
CA ARG A 113 -19.21 -4.77 -1.42
C ARG A 113 -17.68 -4.74 -1.54
N ASN A 114 -17.01 -3.95 -0.70
CA ASN A 114 -15.60 -3.61 -0.77
C ASN A 114 -15.15 -3.00 -2.11
N ILE A 115 -16.07 -2.39 -2.87
CA ILE A 115 -15.76 -1.84 -4.18
C ILE A 115 -15.13 -0.46 -4.04
N LYS A 116 -14.05 -0.19 -4.77
CA LYS A 116 -13.45 1.14 -4.94
C LYS A 116 -13.54 1.62 -6.39
N VAL A 117 -13.48 2.93 -6.59
CA VAL A 117 -13.65 3.59 -7.89
C VAL A 117 -12.38 4.28 -8.36
N VAL A 118 -12.16 4.26 -9.68
CA VAL A 118 -11.14 5.01 -10.39
C VAL A 118 -11.86 6.04 -11.25
N PRO A 119 -12.10 7.27 -10.76
CA PRO A 119 -12.83 8.27 -11.53
C PRO A 119 -11.96 8.78 -12.68
N ARG A 120 -12.57 8.87 -13.87
CA ARG A 120 -12.05 9.63 -15.03
C ARG A 120 -13.12 10.61 -15.46
N VAL A 121 -12.88 11.90 -15.26
CA VAL A 121 -13.81 12.95 -15.70
C VAL A 121 -13.58 13.23 -17.18
N VAL A 122 -14.66 13.35 -17.96
CA VAL A 122 -14.61 13.57 -19.41
C VAL A 122 -15.46 14.76 -19.81
N ILE A 123 -14.94 15.57 -20.73
CA ILE A 123 -15.68 16.64 -21.40
C ILE A 123 -16.26 16.11 -22.72
N VAL A 124 -15.46 15.43 -23.53
CA VAL A 124 -15.93 14.84 -24.79
C VAL A 124 -15.87 13.32 -24.69
N TYR A 125 -17.02 12.66 -24.83
CA TYR A 125 -17.11 11.21 -24.97
C TYR A 125 -17.72 10.91 -26.35
N PRO A 126 -16.88 10.62 -27.37
CA PRO A 126 -17.36 10.32 -28.71
C PRO A 126 -18.43 9.22 -28.72
N GLY A 127 -19.53 9.47 -29.42
CA GLY A 127 -20.69 8.57 -29.48
C GLY A 127 -21.66 8.67 -28.29
N ALA A 128 -21.34 9.41 -27.23
CA ALA A 128 -22.23 9.62 -26.09
C ALA A 128 -22.62 11.08 -25.87
N GLY A 129 -21.70 12.02 -26.01
CA GLY A 129 -21.98 13.45 -25.87
C GLY A 129 -20.79 14.30 -25.45
N GLU A 130 -21.03 15.61 -25.40
CA GLU A 130 -20.08 16.62 -24.95
C GLU A 130 -20.65 17.37 -23.73
N TYR A 131 -19.78 17.66 -22.77
CA TYR A 131 -20.12 18.13 -21.43
C TYR A 131 -19.27 19.36 -21.09
N TRP A 132 -19.36 20.40 -21.91
CA TRP A 132 -18.53 21.60 -21.76
C TRP A 132 -18.92 22.45 -20.54
N PRO A 133 -17.94 23.04 -19.83
CA PRO A 133 -18.22 24.01 -18.78
C PRO A 133 -18.94 25.24 -19.36
N LYS A 134 -19.91 25.79 -18.62
CA LYS A 134 -20.60 27.01 -19.02
C LYS A 134 -19.60 28.16 -19.16
N GLY A 135 -19.75 28.93 -20.24
CA GLY A 135 -18.92 30.10 -20.53
C GLY A 135 -17.54 29.80 -21.13
N VAL A 136 -17.14 28.53 -21.26
CA VAL A 136 -15.92 28.15 -21.98
C VAL A 136 -16.21 28.04 -23.47
N PRO A 137 -15.51 28.80 -24.34
CA PRO A 137 -15.69 28.71 -25.79
C PRO A 137 -15.43 27.29 -26.32
N HIS A 138 -16.36 26.78 -27.13
CA HIS A 138 -16.27 25.48 -27.79
C HIS A 138 -17.09 25.50 -29.09
N GLY A 139 -16.85 24.54 -29.98
CA GLY A 139 -17.47 24.46 -31.32
C GLY A 139 -16.46 24.38 -32.47
N ASP A 140 -15.20 24.74 -32.20
CA ASP A 140 -14.05 24.37 -33.04
C ASP A 140 -13.39 23.14 -32.42
N ALA A 141 -13.61 21.98 -33.05
CA ALA A 141 -13.21 20.67 -32.52
C ALA A 141 -11.70 20.53 -32.22
N VAL A 142 -10.84 21.39 -32.78
CA VAL A 142 -9.39 21.39 -32.53
C VAL A 142 -9.02 22.53 -31.58
N ASN A 143 -9.38 23.77 -31.91
CA ASN A 143 -8.88 24.94 -31.18
C ASN A 143 -9.53 25.12 -29.80
N GLN A 144 -10.70 24.54 -29.54
CA GLN A 144 -11.33 24.57 -28.21
C GLN A 144 -10.43 24.01 -27.10
N TRP A 145 -9.56 23.06 -27.45
CA TRP A 145 -8.60 22.43 -26.55
C TRP A 145 -7.33 23.25 -26.29
N LEU A 146 -7.16 24.38 -26.98
CA LEU A 146 -6.00 25.25 -26.86
C LEU A 146 -6.29 26.54 -26.08
N SER A 147 -7.54 26.76 -25.66
CA SER A 147 -7.96 28.02 -25.02
C SER A 147 -7.40 28.16 -23.59
N ASP A 148 -6.95 29.38 -23.27
CA ASP A 148 -6.48 29.70 -21.91
C ASP A 148 -7.63 29.72 -20.90
N GLU A 149 -8.85 30.04 -21.35
CA GLU A 149 -10.07 29.96 -20.56
C GLU A 149 -10.35 28.52 -20.11
N LEU A 150 -10.27 27.53 -21.03
CA LEU A 150 -10.40 26.12 -20.67
C LEU A 150 -9.30 25.72 -19.69
N LYS A 151 -8.04 26.02 -20.00
CA LYS A 151 -6.90 25.67 -19.13
C LYS A 151 -7.11 26.17 -17.70
N SER A 152 -7.46 27.44 -17.55
CA SER A 152 -7.71 28.07 -16.24
C SER A 152 -8.91 27.44 -15.54
N ARG A 153 -9.98 27.13 -16.29
CA ARG A 153 -11.17 26.44 -15.79
C ARG A 153 -10.82 25.07 -15.21
N LEU A 154 -10.04 24.28 -15.94
CA LEU A 154 -9.64 22.93 -15.54
C LEU A 154 -8.74 22.95 -14.30
N VAL A 155 -7.77 23.86 -14.23
CA VAL A 155 -6.90 24.02 -13.04
C VAL A 155 -7.75 24.30 -11.78
N ALA A 156 -8.69 25.24 -11.87
CA ALA A 156 -9.57 25.55 -10.74
C ALA A 156 -10.49 24.37 -10.37
N PHE A 157 -10.96 23.62 -11.36
CA PHE A 157 -11.80 22.44 -11.14
C PHE A 157 -11.03 21.29 -10.48
N ILE A 158 -9.77 21.05 -10.86
CA ILE A 158 -8.91 20.02 -10.24
C ILE A 158 -8.73 20.27 -8.74
N ALA A 159 -8.57 21.53 -8.32
CA ALA A 159 -8.52 21.87 -6.89
C ALA A 159 -9.82 21.49 -6.14
N LYS A 160 -10.98 21.55 -6.80
CA LYS A 160 -12.25 21.10 -6.22
C LYS A 160 -12.34 19.56 -6.18
N LEU A 161 -11.80 18.88 -7.19
CA LEU A 161 -11.71 17.41 -7.21
C LEU A 161 -10.82 16.91 -6.06
N GLY A 162 -9.65 17.52 -5.83
CA GLY A 162 -8.76 17.17 -4.72
C GLY A 162 -9.46 17.26 -3.37
N GLN A 163 -10.12 18.40 -3.10
CA GLN A 163 -10.90 18.59 -1.87
C GLN A 163 -12.03 17.57 -1.69
N ALA A 164 -12.63 17.08 -2.78
CA ALA A 164 -13.73 16.11 -2.71
C ALA A 164 -13.24 14.65 -2.63
N TRP A 165 -12.12 14.30 -3.26
CA TRP A 165 -11.77 12.91 -3.56
C TRP A 165 -10.43 12.45 -3.00
N ASP A 166 -9.50 13.35 -2.64
CA ASP A 166 -8.18 12.94 -2.15
C ASP A 166 -8.25 12.13 -0.84
N ASP A 167 -9.26 12.41 -0.02
CA ASP A 167 -9.53 11.69 1.23
C ASP A 167 -10.73 10.74 1.15
N ASP A 168 -11.42 10.65 0.00
CA ASP A 168 -12.57 9.77 -0.14
C ASP A 168 -12.12 8.29 -0.16
N PRO A 169 -12.52 7.46 0.82
CA PRO A 169 -12.08 6.07 0.90
C PRO A 169 -12.60 5.19 -0.24
N ARG A 170 -13.64 5.65 -0.96
CA ARG A 170 -14.15 4.99 -2.16
C ARG A 170 -13.21 5.13 -3.33
N VAL A 171 -12.43 6.20 -3.41
CA VAL A 171 -11.51 6.44 -4.53
C VAL A 171 -10.25 5.59 -4.33
N ALA A 172 -9.97 4.70 -5.28
CA ALA A 172 -8.77 3.87 -5.30
C ALA A 172 -7.54 4.66 -5.76
N PHE A 173 -7.68 5.39 -6.85
CA PHE A 173 -6.73 6.32 -7.48
C PHE A 173 -7.48 7.09 -8.57
N VAL A 174 -6.90 8.14 -9.13
CA VAL A 174 -7.55 8.99 -10.13
C VAL A 174 -6.88 8.81 -11.49
N GLU A 175 -7.68 8.59 -12.53
CA GLU A 175 -7.18 8.69 -13.89
C GLU A 175 -7.34 10.13 -14.36
N MET A 176 -6.21 10.78 -14.69
CA MET A 176 -6.21 12.13 -15.22
C MET A 176 -6.99 12.12 -16.53
N GLY A 177 -8.15 12.79 -16.49
CA GLY A 177 -9.04 12.95 -17.63
C GLY A 177 -9.02 14.39 -18.11
N LEU A 178 -10.22 14.94 -18.33
CA LEU A 178 -10.50 16.34 -18.67
C LEU A 178 -10.08 16.76 -20.08
N TYR A 179 -8.92 16.32 -20.56
CA TYR A 179 -8.38 16.76 -21.85
C TYR A 179 -8.65 15.74 -22.96
N GLY A 180 -9.24 16.21 -24.06
CA GLY A 180 -9.40 15.45 -25.30
C GLY A 180 -10.56 14.45 -25.31
N ASN A 181 -10.61 13.67 -26.38
CA ASN A 181 -11.61 12.62 -26.57
C ASN A 181 -11.43 11.51 -25.53
N TRP A 182 -12.53 11.07 -24.91
CA TRP A 182 -12.56 10.10 -23.80
C TRP A 182 -11.73 10.52 -22.56
N GLY A 183 -11.25 11.77 -22.51
CA GLY A 183 -10.29 12.24 -21.50
C GLY A 183 -8.90 11.63 -21.66
N GLU A 184 -8.50 11.19 -22.86
CA GLU A 184 -7.25 10.43 -23.10
C GLU A 184 -6.06 11.30 -23.49
N HIS A 185 -6.06 12.59 -23.14
CA HIS A 185 -4.95 13.50 -23.42
C HIS A 185 -4.64 13.68 -24.92
N HIS A 186 -5.63 13.47 -25.80
CA HIS A 186 -5.47 13.65 -27.24
C HIS A 186 -6.76 14.11 -27.94
N VAL A 187 -6.60 14.67 -29.13
CA VAL A 187 -7.71 15.07 -30.01
C VAL A 187 -7.90 14.14 -31.21
N TYR A 188 -7.16 13.02 -31.27
CA TYR A 188 -7.31 12.01 -32.34
C TYR A 188 -8.80 11.63 -32.56
N PRO A 189 -9.27 11.53 -33.84
CA PRO A 189 -8.49 11.49 -35.08
C PRO A 189 -8.05 12.85 -35.64
N LEU A 190 -8.40 13.96 -34.98
CA LEU A 190 -7.98 15.30 -35.37
C LEU A 190 -6.51 15.57 -35.04
N ARG A 191 -5.99 16.67 -35.58
CA ARG A 191 -4.61 17.15 -35.36
C ARG A 191 -4.59 18.66 -35.17
N PHE A 192 -3.65 19.13 -34.35
CA PHE A 192 -3.30 20.54 -34.23
C PHE A 192 -2.55 21.03 -35.48
N LYS A 193 -2.33 22.35 -35.55
CA LYS A 193 -1.64 23.00 -36.67
C LYS A 193 -0.23 22.47 -36.92
N ASP A 194 0.47 22.06 -35.86
CA ASP A 194 1.80 21.45 -35.91
C ASP A 194 1.78 19.95 -36.28
N ARG A 195 0.60 19.41 -36.63
CA ARG A 195 0.32 18.01 -36.95
C ARG A 195 0.39 17.04 -35.77
N SER A 196 0.67 17.50 -34.57
CA SER A 196 0.53 16.70 -33.36
C SER A 196 -0.96 16.51 -33.02
N ASN A 197 -1.26 15.57 -32.13
CA ASN A 197 -2.62 15.32 -31.63
C ASN A 197 -2.68 15.09 -30.13
N GLN A 198 -1.53 15.11 -29.45
CA GLN A 198 -1.42 14.93 -28.00
C GLN A 198 -1.51 16.27 -27.29
N ILE A 199 -1.94 16.24 -26.04
CA ILE A 199 -2.00 17.40 -25.14
C ILE A 199 -0.71 18.25 -25.22
N PRO A 200 -0.81 19.57 -25.49
CA PRO A 200 0.34 20.46 -25.55
C PRO A 200 1.09 20.54 -24.21
N LEU A 201 2.39 20.81 -24.27
CA LEU A 201 3.25 20.92 -23.08
C LEU A 201 2.72 21.94 -22.06
N SER A 202 2.17 23.07 -22.51
CA SER A 202 1.59 24.09 -21.62
C SER A 202 0.40 23.58 -20.80
N PHE A 203 -0.40 22.68 -21.36
CA PHE A 203 -1.48 22.02 -20.63
C PHE A 203 -0.94 20.89 -19.75
N GLN A 204 0.08 20.16 -20.19
CA GLN A 204 0.72 19.15 -19.35
C GLN A 204 1.26 19.76 -18.05
N ILE A 205 1.92 20.92 -18.14
CA ILE A 205 2.44 21.64 -16.98
C ILE A 205 1.28 22.11 -16.09
N ALA A 206 0.31 22.83 -16.65
CA ALA A 206 -0.79 23.40 -15.88
C ALA A 206 -1.64 22.33 -15.15
N LEU A 207 -1.98 21.23 -15.84
CA LEU A 207 -2.75 20.16 -15.23
C LEU A 207 -1.89 19.31 -14.29
N GLY A 208 -0.61 19.06 -14.63
CA GLY A 208 0.30 18.32 -13.77
C GLY A 208 0.50 19.01 -12.41
N ASP A 209 0.82 20.31 -12.42
CA ASP A 209 0.95 21.12 -11.20
C ASP A 209 -0.34 21.09 -10.36
N ALA A 210 -1.49 21.23 -11.01
CA ALA A 210 -2.78 21.21 -10.34
C ALA A 210 -3.09 19.85 -9.69
N TYR A 211 -2.77 18.74 -10.36
CA TYR A 211 -2.99 17.39 -9.82
C TYR A 211 -2.03 17.06 -8.67
N GLU A 212 -0.74 17.43 -8.75
CA GLU A 212 0.20 17.26 -7.63
C GLU A 212 -0.20 18.08 -6.40
N ALA A 213 -0.72 19.29 -6.61
CA ALA A 213 -1.21 20.14 -5.53
C ALA A 213 -2.54 19.65 -4.93
N ALA A 214 -3.36 18.93 -5.70
CA ALA A 214 -4.71 18.52 -5.30
C ALA A 214 -4.77 17.11 -4.70
N PHE A 215 -3.85 16.21 -5.07
CA PHE A 215 -3.88 14.80 -4.69
C PHE A 215 -2.59 14.37 -4.01
N HIS A 216 -2.61 14.31 -2.67
CA HIS A 216 -1.49 13.86 -1.86
C HIS A 216 -1.69 12.43 -1.34
N ASN A 217 -2.95 12.03 -1.16
CA ASN A 217 -3.34 10.75 -0.58
C ASN A 217 -3.83 9.75 -1.64
N LYS A 218 -4.12 10.20 -2.87
CA LYS A 218 -4.45 9.33 -4.02
C LYS A 218 -3.38 9.39 -5.10
N LYS A 219 -3.16 8.25 -5.75
CA LYS A 219 -2.31 8.18 -6.94
C LYS A 219 -3.04 8.76 -8.16
N VAL A 220 -2.27 9.30 -9.10
CA VAL A 220 -2.77 9.86 -10.35
C VAL A 220 -2.13 9.11 -11.52
N LEU A 221 -2.94 8.72 -12.51
CA LEU A 221 -2.49 8.03 -13.72
C LEU A 221 -2.66 8.91 -14.95
N VAL A 222 -1.71 8.83 -15.88
CA VAL A 222 -1.77 9.50 -17.18
C VAL A 222 -1.78 8.49 -18.34
N ARG A 223 -2.38 8.86 -19.46
CA ARG A 223 -2.59 7.97 -20.61
C ARG A 223 -1.30 7.55 -21.34
N TYR A 224 -0.33 8.45 -21.47
CA TYR A 224 0.85 8.23 -22.30
C TYR A 224 2.14 8.39 -21.49
N PRO A 225 3.08 7.42 -21.57
CA PRO A 225 4.37 7.54 -20.88
C PRO A 225 5.21 8.71 -21.43
N GLY A 226 4.93 9.16 -22.65
CA GLY A 226 5.57 10.31 -23.29
C GLY A 226 5.04 11.68 -22.83
N THR A 227 4.02 11.73 -21.98
CA THR A 227 3.42 12.97 -21.45
C THR A 227 3.64 13.11 -19.95
N PHE A 228 3.54 14.32 -19.41
CA PHE A 228 3.71 14.63 -17.98
C PHE A 228 5.02 14.04 -17.42
N LYS A 229 6.12 14.15 -18.16
CA LYS A 229 7.39 13.47 -17.84
C LYS A 229 8.06 13.97 -16.56
N ASP A 230 7.76 15.21 -16.17
CA ASP A 230 8.35 15.85 -14.98
C ASP A 230 7.54 15.58 -13.70
N TYR A 231 6.47 14.78 -13.79
CA TYR A 231 5.57 14.46 -12.68
C TYR A 231 5.65 12.97 -12.30
N ASP A 232 5.60 12.66 -11.01
CA ASP A 232 5.59 11.27 -10.50
C ASP A 232 4.18 10.66 -10.59
N PHE A 233 3.69 10.47 -11.81
CA PHE A 233 2.40 9.84 -12.11
C PHE A 233 2.57 8.42 -12.65
N GLY A 234 1.56 7.60 -12.35
CA GLY A 234 1.40 6.25 -12.90
C GLY A 234 0.89 6.26 -14.34
N ILE A 235 0.81 5.09 -14.97
CA ILE A 235 0.40 4.95 -16.37
C ILE A 235 -0.92 4.19 -16.50
N GLN A 236 -1.77 4.67 -17.38
CA GLN A 236 -2.95 3.96 -17.87
C GLN A 236 -2.79 3.66 -19.36
N TRP A 237 -2.41 2.43 -19.70
CA TRP A 237 -2.20 2.00 -21.08
C TRP A 237 -3.48 1.40 -21.69
N ASP A 238 -4.31 2.23 -22.35
CA ASP A 238 -5.62 1.80 -22.90
C ASP A 238 -5.54 0.86 -24.13
N SER A 239 -4.34 0.44 -24.52
CA SER A 239 -4.02 -0.47 -25.64
C SER A 239 -3.11 -1.62 -25.18
N PHE A 240 -3.24 -1.99 -23.90
CA PHE A 240 -2.37 -2.91 -23.18
C PHE A 240 -2.11 -4.20 -23.94
N ALA A 241 -0.83 -4.57 -24.03
CA ALA A 241 -0.32 -5.77 -24.68
C ALA A 241 -0.65 -5.90 -26.18
N LEU A 242 -1.30 -4.94 -26.84
CA LEU A 242 -1.46 -5.02 -28.29
C LEU A 242 -0.10 -4.86 -28.98
N PRO A 243 0.30 -5.78 -29.88
CA PRO A 243 1.56 -5.67 -30.58
C PRO A 243 1.70 -4.37 -31.38
N ASP A 244 0.58 -3.82 -31.88
CA ASP A 244 0.51 -2.54 -32.60
C ASP A 244 0.93 -1.33 -31.74
N ASP A 245 0.92 -1.46 -30.42
CA ASP A 245 1.32 -0.42 -29.48
C ASP A 245 2.37 -0.89 -28.46
N ALA A 246 3.21 -1.87 -28.83
CA ALA A 246 4.33 -2.31 -27.99
C ALA A 246 5.27 -1.13 -27.60
N SER A 247 5.28 -0.05 -28.39
CA SER A 247 6.02 1.17 -28.07
C SER A 247 5.52 1.86 -26.78
N GLY A 248 4.21 1.81 -26.51
CA GLY A 248 3.58 2.31 -25.29
C GLY A 248 4.05 1.54 -24.07
N GLY A 249 3.95 0.21 -24.08
CA GLY A 249 4.45 -0.65 -23.00
C GLY A 249 5.96 -0.47 -22.75
N ASN A 250 6.77 -0.39 -23.81
CA ASN A 250 8.19 -0.08 -23.67
C ASN A 250 8.45 1.31 -23.06
N GLY A 251 7.55 2.28 -23.29
CA GLY A 251 7.60 3.60 -22.67
C GLY A 251 7.30 3.54 -21.17
N GLU A 252 6.33 2.72 -20.77
CA GLU A 252 6.00 2.47 -19.36
C GLU A 252 7.16 1.83 -18.60
N ILE A 253 7.80 0.80 -19.19
CA ILE A 253 9.01 0.16 -18.62
C ILE A 253 10.12 1.20 -18.41
N ARG A 254 10.37 2.06 -19.41
CA ARG A 254 11.40 3.11 -19.30
C ARG A 254 11.07 4.18 -18.27
N ARG A 255 9.78 4.41 -17.96
CA ARG A 255 9.36 5.41 -16.98
C ARG A 255 9.65 4.95 -15.55
N ASP A 256 9.61 3.63 -15.30
CA ASP A 256 10.03 2.98 -14.04
C ASP A 256 9.43 3.56 -12.74
N THR A 257 8.24 4.18 -12.81
CA THR A 257 7.55 4.75 -11.63
C THR A 257 6.80 3.71 -10.80
N TRP A 258 6.77 2.44 -11.24
CA TRP A 258 5.93 1.39 -10.65
C TRP A 258 6.23 1.06 -9.18
N ARG A 259 7.36 1.49 -8.62
CA ARG A 259 7.65 1.31 -7.18
C ARG A 259 6.84 2.25 -6.31
N THR A 260 6.45 3.41 -6.83
CA THR A 260 5.75 4.47 -6.09
C THR A 260 4.38 4.80 -6.68
N GLN A 261 4.13 4.43 -7.93
CA GLN A 261 2.94 4.76 -8.70
C GLN A 261 2.28 3.54 -9.33
N ILE A 262 0.96 3.63 -9.52
CA ILE A 262 0.14 2.54 -10.04
C ILE A 262 0.17 2.54 -11.57
N ASN A 263 0.42 1.36 -12.14
CA ASN A 263 0.20 1.10 -13.57
C ASN A 263 -1.07 0.28 -13.78
N SER A 264 -1.87 0.66 -14.77
CA SER A 264 -3.10 -0.02 -15.17
C SER A 264 -3.30 0.09 -16.69
N GLY A 265 -4.37 -0.52 -17.23
CA GLY A 265 -4.58 -0.55 -18.66
C GLY A 265 -5.90 -1.16 -19.10
N GLU A 266 -6.08 -1.24 -20.41
CA GLU A 266 -7.16 -1.94 -21.09
C GLU A 266 -6.52 -2.92 -22.08
N VAL A 267 -6.67 -4.23 -21.87
CA VAL A 267 -6.24 -5.20 -22.90
C VAL A 267 -7.13 -4.96 -24.10
N ALA A 268 -6.57 -4.42 -25.19
CA ALA A 268 -7.27 -4.19 -26.46
C ALA A 268 -8.69 -3.57 -26.38
N TYR A 269 -8.80 -2.25 -26.28
CA TYR A 269 -10.09 -1.54 -26.40
C TYR A 269 -10.22 -0.84 -27.76
N ASN A 270 -11.08 -1.36 -28.66
CA ASN A 270 -11.55 -0.71 -29.91
C ASN A 270 -10.49 -0.04 -30.81
N TRP A 271 -9.22 -0.44 -30.70
CA TRP A 271 -8.09 0.09 -31.46
C TRP A 271 -7.10 -1.04 -31.79
N GLY A 272 -6.39 -0.91 -32.92
CA GLY A 272 -5.39 -1.90 -33.38
C GLY A 272 -5.99 -3.22 -33.88
N ASP A 273 -5.13 -4.19 -34.22
CA ASP A 273 -5.56 -5.51 -34.65
C ASP A 273 -5.77 -6.43 -33.44
N GLN A 274 -6.99 -6.43 -32.92
CA GLN A 274 -7.37 -7.22 -31.75
C GLN A 274 -7.32 -8.73 -32.00
N THR A 275 -7.34 -9.18 -33.26
CA THR A 275 -7.29 -10.61 -33.60
C THR A 275 -5.98 -11.27 -33.11
N LYS A 276 -4.91 -10.47 -32.97
CA LYS A 276 -3.61 -10.89 -32.41
C LYS A 276 -3.69 -11.36 -30.96
N LEU A 277 -4.73 -10.97 -30.22
CA LEU A 277 -5.01 -11.44 -28.86
C LEU A 277 -6.32 -12.23 -28.75
N GLY A 278 -6.85 -12.73 -29.87
CA GLY A 278 -8.11 -13.50 -29.91
C GLY A 278 -9.39 -12.67 -30.03
N GLY A 279 -9.28 -11.34 -30.21
CA GLY A 279 -10.39 -10.45 -30.61
C GLY A 279 -11.48 -10.19 -29.58
N SER A 280 -11.44 -10.84 -28.41
CA SER A 280 -12.41 -10.68 -27.33
C SER A 280 -11.78 -11.14 -26.00
N PRO A 281 -12.34 -10.75 -24.83
CA PRO A 281 -11.83 -11.22 -23.55
C PRO A 281 -11.80 -12.75 -23.46
N ASP A 282 -12.87 -13.40 -23.91
CA ASP A 282 -12.96 -14.87 -23.99
C ASP A 282 -11.92 -15.43 -24.95
N GLY A 283 -11.69 -14.80 -26.10
CA GLY A 283 -10.66 -15.21 -27.06
C GLY A 283 -9.24 -15.13 -26.50
N THR A 284 -8.94 -14.09 -25.72
CA THR A 284 -7.66 -13.95 -25.02
C THR A 284 -7.49 -15.01 -23.93
N LEU A 285 -8.50 -15.18 -23.07
CA LEU A 285 -8.43 -16.03 -21.87
C LEU A 285 -8.60 -17.52 -22.17
N SER A 286 -9.30 -17.87 -23.25
CA SER A 286 -9.47 -19.28 -23.67
C SER A 286 -8.21 -19.89 -24.26
N ASN A 287 -7.23 -19.07 -24.65
CA ASN A 287 -5.93 -19.52 -25.17
C ASN A 287 -4.80 -19.15 -24.21
N MET A 288 -4.16 -20.15 -23.61
CA MET A 288 -3.09 -19.93 -22.63
C MET A 288 -1.85 -19.25 -23.22
N ALA A 289 -1.57 -19.38 -24.52
CA ALA A 289 -0.48 -18.65 -25.15
C ALA A 289 -0.78 -17.14 -25.19
N ASN A 290 -1.99 -16.75 -25.58
CA ASN A 290 -2.43 -15.35 -25.56
C ASN A 290 -2.49 -14.81 -24.12
N THR A 291 -3.02 -15.59 -23.19
CA THR A 291 -3.04 -15.24 -21.77
C THR A 291 -1.63 -15.04 -21.23
N ASN A 292 -0.70 -15.95 -21.52
CA ASN A 292 0.69 -15.85 -21.07
C ASN A 292 1.41 -14.64 -21.67
N TYR A 293 1.12 -14.30 -22.92
CA TYR A 293 1.64 -13.11 -23.57
C TYR A 293 1.18 -11.82 -22.89
N VAL A 294 -0.10 -11.71 -22.52
CA VAL A 294 -0.60 -10.58 -21.72
C VAL A 294 0.05 -10.58 -20.33
N ILE A 295 0.20 -11.75 -19.71
CA ILE A 295 0.91 -11.87 -18.43
C ILE A 295 2.37 -11.40 -18.53
N ASP A 296 3.07 -11.69 -19.63
CA ASP A 296 4.44 -11.20 -19.81
C ASP A 296 4.48 -9.66 -19.77
N TRP A 297 3.52 -8.98 -20.39
CA TRP A 297 3.40 -7.53 -20.27
C TRP A 297 3.04 -7.10 -18.85
N ILE A 298 2.10 -7.77 -18.17
CA ILE A 298 1.74 -7.46 -16.78
C ILE A 298 2.97 -7.48 -15.87
N MET A 299 3.82 -8.50 -16.01
CA MET A 299 5.01 -8.68 -15.19
C MET A 299 6.12 -7.69 -15.56
N ASN A 300 6.31 -7.40 -16.85
CA ASN A 300 7.33 -6.45 -17.30
C ASN A 300 7.00 -4.99 -16.95
N THR A 301 5.72 -4.61 -16.96
CA THR A 301 5.32 -3.23 -16.66
C THR A 301 4.81 -3.05 -15.23
N HIS A 302 4.82 -4.11 -14.42
CA HIS A 302 4.33 -4.10 -13.05
C HIS A 302 2.86 -3.62 -12.94
N THR A 303 2.00 -4.13 -13.83
CA THR A 303 0.60 -3.69 -13.93
C THR A 303 -0.25 -4.19 -12.78
N SER A 304 -0.98 -3.30 -12.11
CA SER A 304 -1.82 -3.61 -10.96
C SER A 304 -3.24 -4.01 -11.32
N SER A 305 -3.81 -3.44 -12.39
CA SER A 305 -5.18 -3.75 -12.81
C SER A 305 -5.40 -3.64 -14.32
N LEU A 306 -6.34 -4.42 -14.84
CA LEU A 306 -6.71 -4.40 -16.26
C LEU A 306 -8.22 -4.38 -16.46
N GLY A 307 -8.67 -3.58 -17.42
CA GLY A 307 -10.09 -3.35 -17.68
C GLY A 307 -10.75 -4.34 -18.62
N TRP A 308 -10.92 -4.03 -19.90
CA TRP A 308 -11.66 -4.78 -20.95
C TRP A 308 -11.64 -6.30 -20.79
N ILE A 309 -10.49 -6.88 -20.43
CA ILE A 309 -10.31 -8.31 -20.19
C ILE A 309 -11.26 -8.89 -19.12
N SER A 310 -11.78 -8.06 -18.23
CA SER A 310 -12.74 -8.37 -17.16
C SER A 310 -14.18 -8.66 -17.65
N ASP A 311 -14.48 -8.38 -18.92
CA ASP A 311 -15.81 -8.59 -19.51
C ASP A 311 -16.05 -10.03 -20.01
N TYR A 312 -15.15 -10.96 -19.67
CA TYR A 312 -15.22 -12.37 -20.05
C TYR A 312 -16.45 -13.12 -19.50
N SER A 313 -16.76 -14.25 -20.12
CA SER A 313 -17.83 -15.16 -19.70
C SER A 313 -17.32 -16.27 -18.77
N THR A 314 -17.99 -16.49 -17.65
CA THR A 314 -17.60 -17.51 -16.64
C THR A 314 -18.08 -18.92 -16.98
N ARG A 315 -18.47 -19.18 -18.25
CA ARG A 315 -19.13 -20.44 -18.65
C ARG A 315 -18.20 -21.44 -19.33
N ASN A 316 -16.96 -21.03 -19.62
CA ASN A 316 -15.98 -21.84 -20.32
C ASN A 316 -14.79 -22.14 -19.40
N SER A 317 -14.44 -23.41 -19.23
CA SER A 317 -13.35 -23.85 -18.35
C SER A 317 -11.97 -23.36 -18.80
N ALA A 318 -11.74 -23.20 -20.10
CA ALA A 318 -10.49 -22.62 -20.62
C ALA A 318 -10.40 -21.12 -20.29
N VAL A 319 -11.51 -20.38 -20.46
CA VAL A 319 -11.59 -18.96 -20.07
C VAL A 319 -11.38 -18.80 -18.56
N ASP A 320 -12.01 -19.65 -17.74
CA ASP A 320 -11.81 -19.65 -16.28
C ASP A 320 -10.35 -19.96 -15.91
N ALA A 321 -9.69 -20.89 -16.60
CA ALA A 321 -8.27 -21.18 -16.39
C ALA A 321 -7.37 -19.97 -16.70
N GLY A 322 -7.59 -19.30 -17.84
CA GLY A 322 -6.86 -18.08 -18.21
C GLY A 322 -7.14 -16.92 -17.25
N ALA A 323 -8.41 -16.71 -16.87
CA ALA A 323 -8.82 -15.69 -15.92
C ALA A 323 -8.15 -15.88 -14.56
N LYS A 324 -8.12 -17.12 -14.03
CA LYS A 324 -7.41 -17.47 -12.79
C LYS A 324 -5.92 -17.21 -12.90
N ALA A 325 -5.27 -17.61 -14.00
CA ALA A 325 -3.84 -17.40 -14.20
C ALA A 325 -3.50 -15.91 -14.18
N MET A 326 -4.28 -15.09 -14.88
CA MET A 326 -4.06 -13.64 -14.95
C MET A 326 -4.40 -12.92 -13.65
N GLN A 327 -5.51 -13.27 -12.99
CA GLN A 327 -5.91 -12.66 -11.71
C GLN A 327 -4.86 -12.89 -10.62
N LYS A 328 -4.14 -14.01 -10.63
CA LYS A 328 -3.10 -14.32 -9.63
C LYS A 328 -1.84 -13.45 -9.75
N VAL A 329 -1.57 -12.87 -10.93
CA VAL A 329 -0.37 -12.07 -11.14
C VAL A 329 -0.63 -10.57 -11.09
N LEU A 330 -1.86 -10.11 -11.37
CA LEU A 330 -2.20 -8.70 -11.32
C LEU A 330 -2.09 -8.14 -9.90
N GLY A 331 -1.36 -7.03 -9.74
CA GLY A 331 -1.25 -6.37 -8.45
C GLY A 331 -0.24 -7.03 -7.52
N TYR A 332 -0.53 -6.93 -6.22
CA TYR A 332 0.24 -7.59 -5.19
C TYR A 332 -0.33 -8.98 -4.87
N ARG A 333 0.53 -9.88 -4.41
CA ARG A 333 0.13 -11.18 -3.88
C ARG A 333 1.00 -11.54 -2.69
N TYR A 334 0.61 -11.07 -1.51
CA TYR A 334 1.35 -11.30 -0.27
C TYR A 334 1.13 -12.71 0.25
N VAL A 335 2.22 -13.48 0.34
CA VAL A 335 2.23 -14.82 0.90
C VAL A 335 3.00 -14.78 2.20
N LEU A 336 2.37 -15.18 3.30
CA LEU A 336 3.10 -15.46 4.53
C LEU A 336 3.82 -16.79 4.37
N ASN A 337 5.13 -16.80 4.61
CA ASN A 337 5.97 -17.99 4.46
C ASN A 337 6.05 -18.74 5.79
N GLU A 338 6.37 -17.99 6.86
CA GLU A 338 6.61 -18.51 8.20
C GLU A 338 6.15 -17.46 9.22
N VAL A 339 5.55 -17.91 10.32
CA VAL A 339 5.23 -17.07 11.48
C VAL A 339 5.74 -17.73 12.74
N THR A 340 6.49 -16.98 13.55
CA THR A 340 6.93 -17.39 14.88
C THR A 340 6.29 -16.50 15.93
N PHE A 341 5.68 -17.08 16.97
CA PHE A 341 4.99 -16.32 18.00
C PHE A 341 5.13 -16.93 19.40
N THR A 342 4.89 -16.12 20.43
CA THR A 342 4.86 -16.59 21.82
C THR A 342 3.62 -17.47 22.08
N GLY A 343 3.82 -18.75 22.40
CA GLY A 343 2.72 -19.71 22.58
C GLY A 343 1.90 -19.55 23.87
N ASN A 344 2.50 -18.98 24.92
CA ASN A 344 1.83 -18.68 26.18
C ASN A 344 2.31 -17.33 26.74
N VAL A 345 1.38 -16.51 27.21
CA VAL A 345 1.65 -15.24 27.88
C VAL A 345 0.89 -15.16 29.21
N THR A 346 1.48 -14.54 30.21
CA THR A 346 0.73 -14.12 31.40
C THR A 346 -0.11 -12.87 31.09
N PRO A 347 -1.26 -12.65 31.75
CA PRO A 347 -1.98 -11.39 31.64
C PRO A 347 -1.09 -10.20 32.04
N GLY A 348 -1.00 -9.18 31.18
CA GLY A 348 -0.04 -8.08 31.33
C GLY A 348 1.35 -8.37 30.77
N GLY A 349 1.61 -9.59 30.32
CA GLY A 349 2.88 -10.03 29.74
C GLY A 349 3.05 -9.63 28.27
N THR A 350 4.21 -9.97 27.71
CA THR A 350 4.59 -9.63 26.35
C THR A 350 4.43 -10.82 25.41
N MET A 351 3.71 -10.62 24.32
CA MET A 351 3.60 -11.53 23.18
C MET A 351 4.49 -11.02 22.03
N ASN A 352 5.44 -11.82 21.59
CA ASN A 352 6.20 -11.55 20.38
C ASN A 352 5.55 -12.26 19.20
N VAL A 353 5.48 -11.59 18.05
CA VAL A 353 5.04 -12.16 16.78
C VAL A 353 5.99 -11.68 15.69
N LEU A 354 6.63 -12.63 15.03
CA LEU A 354 7.50 -12.39 13.87
C LEU A 354 6.89 -13.13 12.68
N PHE A 355 6.77 -12.48 11.53
CA PHE A 355 6.34 -13.14 10.31
C PHE A 355 7.23 -12.78 9.12
N GLN A 356 7.33 -13.72 8.20
CA GLN A 356 7.95 -13.56 6.90
C GLN A 356 6.88 -13.43 5.82
N VAL A 357 7.02 -12.44 4.94
CA VAL A 357 6.09 -12.19 3.82
C VAL A 357 6.84 -11.93 2.52
N THR A 358 6.39 -12.58 1.45
CA THR A 358 6.87 -12.37 0.08
C THR A 358 5.74 -11.84 -0.80
N ASN A 359 6.00 -10.83 -1.63
CA ASN A 359 5.07 -10.42 -2.68
C ASN A 359 5.35 -11.19 -3.98
N LYS A 360 4.44 -12.09 -4.36
CA LYS A 360 4.55 -12.89 -5.59
C LYS A 360 3.77 -12.30 -6.78
N GLY A 361 3.20 -11.11 -6.63
CA GLY A 361 2.45 -10.43 -7.68
C GLY A 361 3.34 -9.70 -8.70
N SER A 362 2.72 -8.88 -9.53
CA SER A 362 3.39 -7.98 -10.48
C SER A 362 3.76 -6.63 -9.87
N SER A 363 3.08 -6.14 -8.83
CA SER A 363 3.28 -4.78 -8.30
C SER A 363 3.18 -4.71 -6.77
N PRO A 364 3.68 -3.60 -6.16
CA PRO A 364 3.46 -3.30 -4.75
C PRO A 364 2.00 -3.00 -4.43
N PHE A 365 1.67 -2.91 -3.14
CA PHE A 365 0.49 -2.19 -2.68
C PHE A 365 0.89 -0.76 -2.34
N TYR A 366 0.25 0.23 -2.94
CA TYR A 366 0.77 1.61 -2.98
C TYR A 366 0.37 2.51 -1.81
N TYR A 367 -0.46 1.98 -0.92
CA TYR A 367 -0.95 2.68 0.26
C TYR A 367 -0.42 1.99 1.51
N ASN A 368 0.08 2.75 2.48
CA ASN A 368 0.59 2.12 3.69
C ASN A 368 -0.56 1.71 4.60
N TRP A 369 -1.22 0.57 4.34
CA TRP A 369 -2.33 0.10 5.18
C TRP A 369 -1.80 -0.65 6.42
N PRO A 370 -2.44 -0.47 7.60
CA PRO A 370 -1.99 -1.09 8.84
C PRO A 370 -2.00 -2.61 8.80
N VAL A 371 -0.95 -3.23 9.34
CA VAL A 371 -0.92 -4.66 9.62
C VAL A 371 -1.31 -4.88 11.09
N GLU A 372 -2.29 -5.76 11.32
CA GLU A 372 -2.83 -6.09 12.64
C GLU A 372 -2.53 -7.55 13.01
N ALA A 373 -2.05 -7.77 14.23
CA ALA A 373 -2.18 -9.02 14.96
C ALA A 373 -3.45 -8.96 15.83
N SER A 374 -4.22 -10.04 15.87
CA SER A 374 -5.41 -10.16 16.71
C SER A 374 -5.44 -11.48 17.47
N LEU A 375 -5.99 -11.46 18.68
CA LEU A 375 -6.35 -12.65 19.43
C LEU A 375 -7.86 -12.86 19.33
N LEU A 376 -8.26 -13.97 18.73
CA LEU A 376 -9.66 -14.34 18.51
C LEU A 376 -10.12 -15.33 19.58
N LYS A 377 -11.35 -15.15 20.07
CA LYS A 377 -12.04 -16.12 20.93
C LYS A 377 -12.52 -17.30 20.09
N SER A 378 -13.01 -18.35 20.74
CA SER A 378 -13.54 -19.55 20.08
C SER A 378 -14.76 -19.28 19.18
N ASP A 379 -15.51 -18.20 19.43
CA ASP A 379 -16.62 -17.75 18.59
C ASP A 379 -16.18 -16.85 17.41
N GLY A 380 -14.87 -16.63 17.25
CA GLY A 380 -14.29 -15.76 16.22
C GLY A 380 -14.30 -14.27 16.56
N SER A 381 -14.92 -13.86 17.67
CA SER A 381 -14.89 -12.46 18.12
C SER A 381 -13.49 -12.07 18.57
N VAL A 382 -13.14 -10.80 18.36
CA VAL A 382 -11.80 -10.29 18.69
C VAL A 382 -11.71 -9.98 20.18
N ALA A 383 -10.78 -10.61 20.89
CA ALA A 383 -10.47 -10.31 22.29
C ALA A 383 -9.43 -9.19 22.42
N TRP A 384 -8.50 -9.09 21.47
CA TRP A 384 -7.42 -8.11 21.48
C TRP A 384 -6.86 -7.89 20.07
N LYS A 385 -6.29 -6.69 19.85
CA LYS A 385 -5.61 -6.27 18.61
C LYS A 385 -4.34 -5.50 18.93
N GLY A 386 -3.34 -5.63 18.06
CA GLY A 386 -2.11 -4.84 18.07
C GLY A 386 -1.62 -4.58 16.65
N LEU A 387 -1.05 -3.40 16.41
CA LEU A 387 -0.55 -3.01 15.10
C LEU A 387 0.96 -3.17 15.00
N PHE A 388 1.43 -3.73 13.89
CA PHE A 388 2.86 -3.79 13.59
C PHE A 388 3.39 -2.44 13.13
N GLN A 389 4.69 -2.20 13.35
CA GLN A 389 5.42 -1.12 12.68
C GLN A 389 5.92 -1.63 11.33
N ALA A 390 5.04 -1.67 10.33
CA ALA A 390 5.36 -2.13 8.98
C ALA A 390 4.93 -1.09 7.94
N ASP A 391 5.71 -0.97 6.87
CA ASP A 391 5.32 -0.24 5.67
C ASP A 391 5.20 -1.24 4.51
N ILE A 392 3.94 -1.60 4.21
CA ILE A 392 3.66 -2.67 3.24
C ILE A 392 3.97 -2.26 1.80
N ARG A 393 4.17 -0.96 1.54
CA ARG A 393 4.59 -0.45 0.22
C ARG A 393 5.98 -0.95 -0.16
N ASN A 394 6.80 -1.28 0.84
CA ASN A 394 8.15 -1.80 0.64
C ASN A 394 8.18 -3.33 0.40
N TRP A 395 7.03 -4.02 0.45
CA TRP A 395 6.95 -5.43 0.09
C TRP A 395 6.85 -5.56 -1.43
N LEU A 396 7.97 -5.27 -2.09
CA LEU A 396 8.08 -5.22 -3.54
C LEU A 396 8.02 -6.63 -4.16
N PRO A 397 7.44 -6.77 -5.37
CA PRO A 397 7.60 -7.97 -6.20
C PRO A 397 9.05 -8.11 -6.69
N GLY A 398 9.33 -9.21 -7.40
CA GLY A 398 10.61 -9.40 -8.07
C GLY A 398 10.75 -8.49 -9.30
N THR A 399 11.92 -8.52 -9.91
CA THR A 399 12.31 -7.69 -11.07
C THR A 399 12.99 -8.54 -12.15
N ASP A 400 13.08 -7.99 -13.37
CA ASP A 400 13.64 -8.67 -14.54
C ASP A 400 12.87 -9.97 -14.89
N TRP A 401 11.64 -9.80 -15.36
CA TRP A 401 10.74 -10.92 -15.69
C TRP A 401 11.28 -11.75 -16.85
N ASN A 402 11.43 -13.05 -16.62
CA ASN A 402 11.83 -14.01 -17.64
C ASN A 402 10.61 -14.82 -18.11
N SER A 403 10.12 -14.50 -19.30
CA SER A 403 8.95 -15.16 -19.91
C SER A 403 9.16 -16.64 -20.21
N THR A 404 10.41 -17.09 -20.38
CA THR A 404 10.74 -18.50 -20.65
C THR A 404 10.63 -19.33 -19.37
N THR A 405 11.19 -18.86 -18.26
CA THR A 405 11.14 -19.58 -16.98
C THR A 405 9.85 -19.28 -16.19
N ARG A 406 9.11 -18.24 -16.61
CA ARG A 406 7.90 -17.73 -15.93
C ARG A 406 8.21 -17.35 -14.47
N ALA A 407 9.36 -16.73 -14.26
CA ALA A 407 9.82 -16.22 -12.99
C ALA A 407 10.61 -14.92 -13.19
N TYR A 408 10.71 -14.12 -12.14
CA TYR A 408 11.68 -13.03 -12.09
C TYR A 408 13.09 -13.59 -11.95
N ASN A 409 14.05 -13.09 -12.73
CA ASN A 409 15.47 -13.41 -12.54
C ASN A 409 15.96 -12.85 -11.19
N GLU A 410 15.42 -11.69 -10.78
CA GLU A 410 15.58 -11.14 -9.44
C GLU A 410 14.33 -11.46 -8.61
N ALA A 411 14.39 -12.56 -7.86
CA ALA A 411 13.25 -13.02 -7.06
C ALA A 411 12.82 -11.98 -6.00
N PRO A 412 11.52 -11.91 -5.66
CA PRO A 412 11.03 -11.02 -4.61
C PRO A 412 11.69 -11.34 -3.26
N VAL A 413 12.02 -10.29 -2.51
CA VAL A 413 12.60 -10.42 -1.17
C VAL A 413 11.56 -10.95 -0.17
N THR A 414 12.00 -11.85 0.71
CA THR A 414 11.23 -12.23 1.89
C THR A 414 11.41 -11.18 2.98
N ASN A 415 10.37 -10.41 3.24
CA ASN A 415 10.36 -9.36 4.25
C ASN A 415 10.08 -9.95 5.63
N THR A 416 10.89 -9.60 6.63
CA THR A 416 10.65 -10.01 8.02
C THR A 416 10.06 -8.86 8.81
N VAL A 417 8.91 -9.10 9.45
CA VAL A 417 8.19 -8.11 10.25
C VAL A 417 8.10 -8.62 11.68
N ASN A 418 8.47 -7.78 12.63
CA ASN A 418 8.44 -8.11 14.06
C ASN A 418 7.47 -7.19 14.81
N GLY A 419 6.70 -7.78 15.71
CA GLY A 419 5.79 -7.11 16.62
C GLY A 419 5.98 -7.62 18.04
N MET A 420 6.10 -6.69 18.98
CA MET A 420 6.18 -6.96 20.40
C MET A 420 5.01 -6.28 21.08
N PHE A 421 4.13 -7.07 21.68
CA PHE A 421 2.83 -6.62 22.14
C PHE A 421 2.62 -6.94 23.61
N THR A 422 2.30 -5.92 24.41
CA THR A 422 1.84 -6.15 25.79
C THR A 422 0.36 -6.55 25.76
N ILE A 423 0.05 -7.76 26.23
CA ILE A 423 -1.32 -8.24 26.32
C ILE A 423 -1.95 -7.68 27.60
N PRO A 424 -3.03 -6.88 27.52
CA PRO A 424 -3.62 -6.25 28.69
C PRO A 424 -4.08 -7.26 29.75
N LYS A 425 -3.98 -6.89 31.03
CA LYS A 425 -4.51 -7.71 32.14
C LYS A 425 -6.02 -7.96 32.05
N SER A 426 -6.74 -7.13 31.30
CA SER A 426 -8.17 -7.27 31.06
C SER A 426 -8.52 -8.40 30.08
N VAL A 427 -7.56 -8.94 29.32
CA VAL A 427 -7.78 -10.13 28.49
C VAL A 427 -7.89 -11.34 29.42
N PRO A 428 -9.05 -12.03 29.47
CA PRO A 428 -9.25 -13.13 30.42
C PRO A 428 -8.29 -14.30 30.19
N SER A 429 -8.02 -15.06 31.25
CA SER A 429 -7.30 -16.33 31.12
C SER A 429 -8.05 -17.26 30.17
N GLY A 430 -7.36 -17.80 29.17
CA GLY A 430 -8.02 -18.34 28.00
C GLY A 430 -7.08 -18.92 26.97
N THR A 431 -7.67 -19.56 25.97
CA THR A 431 -6.98 -19.98 24.75
C THR A 431 -7.58 -19.18 23.61
N TYR A 432 -6.73 -18.55 22.82
CA TYR A 432 -7.12 -17.66 21.73
C TYR A 432 -6.42 -18.07 20.44
N THR A 433 -7.00 -17.74 19.29
CA THR A 433 -6.32 -17.92 18.00
C THR A 433 -5.63 -16.61 17.64
N LEU A 434 -4.31 -16.64 17.43
CA LEU A 434 -3.58 -15.55 16.80
C LEU A 434 -3.95 -15.50 15.32
N ALA A 435 -4.33 -14.33 14.82
CA ALA A 435 -4.57 -14.09 13.41
C ALA A 435 -3.92 -12.79 12.93
N LEU A 436 -3.46 -12.78 11.69
CA LEU A 436 -2.92 -11.60 11.02
C LEU A 436 -3.92 -11.05 10.00
N SER A 437 -3.92 -9.73 9.80
CA SER A 437 -4.73 -9.06 8.78
C SER A 437 -4.10 -7.74 8.35
N ILE A 438 -4.49 -7.23 7.19
CA ILE A 438 -4.16 -5.88 6.74
C ILE A 438 -5.46 -5.09 6.62
N LEU A 439 -5.52 -3.96 7.31
CA LEU A 439 -6.75 -3.22 7.54
C LEU A 439 -6.94 -2.15 6.46
N ASP A 440 -8.15 -2.04 5.91
CA ASP A 440 -8.54 -0.79 5.26
C ASP A 440 -8.68 0.27 6.36
N PRO A 441 -7.91 1.37 6.33
CA PRO A 441 -8.05 2.41 7.33
C PRO A 441 -9.42 3.07 7.32
N ALA A 442 -10.16 2.94 6.21
CA ALA A 442 -11.57 3.29 6.14
C ALA A 442 -12.42 2.32 6.97
N GLY A 443 -12.59 2.63 8.25
CA GLY A 443 -13.32 1.77 9.21
C GLY A 443 -12.47 0.73 9.94
N TRP A 444 -11.15 0.67 9.70
CA TRP A 444 -10.20 -0.18 10.44
C TRP A 444 -10.57 -1.68 10.42
N ASN A 445 -11.10 -2.13 9.29
CA ASN A 445 -11.54 -3.50 9.07
C ASN A 445 -10.53 -4.28 8.23
N PRO A 446 -10.30 -5.57 8.50
CA PRO A 446 -9.54 -6.42 7.59
C PRO A 446 -10.09 -6.34 6.16
N SER A 447 -9.21 -6.12 5.18
CA SER A 447 -9.63 -5.95 3.78
C SER A 447 -8.62 -6.51 2.79
N VAL A 448 -7.33 -6.26 2.98
CA VAL A 448 -6.28 -6.90 2.18
C VAL A 448 -6.01 -8.29 2.74
N ARG A 449 -6.15 -9.31 1.89
CA ARG A 449 -6.00 -10.71 2.26
C ARG A 449 -4.63 -11.25 1.86
N PHE A 450 -3.99 -12.00 2.76
CA PHE A 450 -2.82 -12.82 2.43
C PHE A 450 -3.24 -14.03 1.61
N ALA A 451 -2.43 -14.39 0.62
CA ALA A 451 -2.66 -15.49 -0.31
C ALA A 451 -2.27 -16.85 0.28
N ASN A 452 -2.76 -17.17 1.48
CA ASN A 452 -2.47 -18.41 2.19
C ASN A 452 -3.70 -19.32 2.28
N THR A 453 -3.50 -20.62 2.48
CA THR A 453 -4.60 -21.59 2.72
C THR A 453 -5.35 -21.33 4.02
N ASN A 454 -4.70 -20.69 4.99
CA ASN A 454 -5.29 -20.35 6.27
C ASN A 454 -6.16 -19.12 6.11
N TYR A 455 -7.48 -19.28 6.23
CA TYR A 455 -8.39 -18.17 6.08
C TYR A 455 -9.66 -18.34 6.91
N TYR A 456 -10.00 -17.29 7.67
CA TYR A 456 -11.31 -17.12 8.28
C TYR A 456 -12.05 -15.98 7.57
N ILE A 457 -13.36 -16.20 7.37
CA ILE A 457 -14.27 -15.21 6.78
C ILE A 457 -14.13 -13.86 7.50
N GLY A 458 -14.12 -12.77 6.74
CA GLY A 458 -13.89 -11.43 7.28
C GLY A 458 -12.41 -11.04 7.33
N GLY A 459 -11.58 -11.61 6.45
CA GLY A 459 -10.27 -11.05 6.09
C GLY A 459 -9.12 -11.43 7.01
N ARG A 460 -9.23 -12.52 7.79
CA ARG A 460 -8.21 -12.90 8.78
C ARG A 460 -7.48 -14.18 8.40
N THR A 461 -6.15 -14.17 8.55
CA THR A 461 -5.30 -15.34 8.37
C THR A 461 -4.94 -15.91 9.74
N PRO A 462 -5.61 -16.99 10.20
CA PRO A 462 -5.30 -17.62 11.49
C PRO A 462 -3.96 -18.37 11.44
N ILE A 463 -3.15 -18.20 12.49
CA ILE A 463 -1.78 -18.70 12.57
C ILE A 463 -1.65 -19.88 13.52
N GLY A 464 -2.13 -19.74 14.76
CA GLY A 464 -1.94 -20.73 15.82
C GLY A 464 -2.64 -20.32 17.12
N LYS A 465 -2.70 -21.24 18.08
CA LYS A 465 -3.32 -20.98 19.39
C LYS A 465 -2.30 -20.38 20.37
N VAL A 466 -2.70 -19.29 21.01
CA VAL A 466 -1.99 -18.60 22.09
C VAL A 466 -2.74 -18.80 23.41
N GLY A 467 -2.01 -19.22 24.42
CA GLY A 467 -2.47 -19.28 25.80
C GLY A 467 -2.31 -17.93 26.50
N VAL A 468 -3.35 -17.43 27.14
CA VAL A 468 -3.24 -16.30 28.09
C VAL A 468 -3.51 -16.84 29.48
N GLY A 469 -2.53 -16.82 30.36
CA GLY A 469 -2.65 -17.34 31.74
C GLY A 469 -2.85 -18.85 31.86
N ARG A 470 -2.85 -19.60 30.75
CA ARG A 470 -2.89 -21.07 30.68
C ARG A 470 -2.37 -21.56 29.34
N ASN A 471 -1.88 -22.79 29.26
CA ASN A 471 -1.43 -23.38 28.00
C ASN A 471 -2.61 -23.80 27.11
N PRO A 472 -2.53 -23.62 25.78
CA PRO A 472 -3.43 -24.28 24.85
C PRO A 472 -3.35 -25.80 25.00
N THR A 473 -4.48 -26.50 24.86
CA THR A 473 -4.56 -27.97 24.88
C THR A 473 -4.01 -28.62 23.61
N ASP A 474 -4.05 -27.89 22.49
CA ASP A 474 -3.63 -28.31 21.16
C ASP A 474 -3.39 -27.05 20.29
N GLN A 475 -2.94 -27.24 19.05
CA GLN A 475 -2.75 -26.19 18.03
C GLN A 475 -3.73 -26.33 16.84
N ASN A 476 -4.81 -27.10 16.98
CA ASN A 476 -5.79 -27.31 15.92
C ASN A 476 -6.67 -26.06 15.72
N LEU A 477 -6.68 -25.51 14.50
CA LEU A 477 -7.44 -24.32 14.12
C LEU A 477 -8.76 -24.63 13.40
N GLY A 478 -9.09 -25.91 13.21
CA GLY A 478 -10.28 -26.34 12.47
C GLY A 478 -10.13 -26.17 10.95
N SER A 479 -11.26 -25.96 10.27
CA SER A 479 -11.29 -25.76 8.82
C SER A 479 -11.09 -24.29 8.44
N PHE A 480 -10.58 -24.08 7.23
CA PHE A 480 -10.41 -22.76 6.64
C PHE A 480 -11.46 -22.54 5.55
N ALA A 481 -11.89 -21.29 5.40
CA ALA A 481 -12.81 -20.86 4.35
C ALA A 481 -12.07 -20.60 3.03
N SER A 482 -12.81 -20.57 1.92
CA SER A 482 -12.26 -20.13 0.62
C SER A 482 -12.09 -18.62 0.60
N LEU A 483 -10.95 -18.16 0.07
CA LEU A 483 -10.69 -16.74 -0.17
C LEU A 483 -11.59 -16.21 -1.30
N LYS A 484 -11.78 -16.99 -2.36
CA LYS A 484 -12.59 -16.63 -3.53
C LYS A 484 -14.06 -16.40 -3.19
N SER A 485 -14.64 -17.20 -2.28
CA SER A 485 -16.08 -17.13 -1.97
C SER A 485 -16.45 -16.06 -0.94
N ASP A 486 -15.48 -15.45 -0.25
CA ASP A 486 -15.77 -14.46 0.77
C ASP A 486 -16.22 -13.12 0.16
N THR A 487 -17.44 -12.72 0.53
CA THR A 487 -18.12 -11.49 0.11
C THR A 487 -18.43 -10.57 1.29
N THR A 488 -17.89 -10.85 2.48
CA THR A 488 -18.19 -10.14 3.73
C THR A 488 -17.34 -8.89 3.97
N LEU A 489 -16.30 -8.68 3.16
CA LEU A 489 -15.41 -7.53 3.30
C LEU A 489 -16.11 -6.23 2.91
N GLY A 490 -15.74 -5.15 3.57
CA GLY A 490 -16.24 -3.81 3.30
C GLY A 490 -15.52 -2.76 4.14
N TYR A 491 -15.83 -1.49 3.89
CA TYR A 491 -15.21 -0.35 4.57
C TYR A 491 -16.26 0.69 4.97
N SER A 492 -15.85 1.71 5.74
CA SER A 492 -16.75 2.75 6.26
C SER A 492 -16.29 4.14 5.87
N LEU A 493 -17.24 5.04 5.59
CA LEU A 493 -16.97 6.41 5.11
C LEU A 493 -16.72 7.42 6.25
N GLY A 494 -16.96 7.03 7.51
CA GLY A 494 -16.93 7.94 8.67
C GLY A 494 -15.58 8.11 9.35
N SER A 495 -14.51 7.51 8.83
CA SER A 495 -13.16 7.64 9.39
C SER A 495 -12.34 8.67 8.62
N SER A 496 -11.63 9.55 9.34
CA SER A 496 -10.64 10.47 8.76
C SER A 496 -9.59 9.73 7.92
N ALA A 497 -9.07 10.37 6.87
CA ALA A 497 -8.01 9.83 6.04
C ALA A 497 -6.82 9.35 6.89
N TYR A 498 -6.32 8.16 6.55
CA TYR A 498 -5.22 7.56 7.26
C TYR A 498 -3.90 8.00 6.66
N THR A 499 -3.13 8.75 7.43
CA THR A 499 -1.85 9.36 7.00
C THR A 499 -0.71 8.36 6.82
N GLY A 500 -0.99 7.06 6.79
CA GLY A 500 0.03 6.01 6.67
C GLY A 500 0.93 5.84 7.90
N ALA A 501 0.57 6.45 9.04
CA ALA A 501 1.31 6.29 10.30
C ALA A 501 0.78 5.07 11.07
N VAL A 502 1.40 3.90 10.89
CA VAL A 502 1.03 2.70 11.66
C VAL A 502 1.76 2.76 12.99
N GLY A 503 1.04 2.99 14.10
CA GLY A 503 1.48 2.68 15.47
C GLY A 503 2.71 3.41 16.04
N SER A 504 3.06 4.56 15.49
CA SER A 504 3.31 5.72 16.35
C SER A 504 2.36 6.78 15.83
N ARG A 505 1.28 7.08 16.55
CA ARG A 505 0.72 8.43 16.45
C ARG A 505 1.88 9.32 16.89
N PHE A 506 2.67 9.78 15.93
CA PHE A 506 3.83 10.62 16.20
C PHE A 506 3.33 11.77 17.04
N SER A 507 4.13 12.16 18.04
CA SER A 507 3.84 13.35 18.80
C SER A 507 3.79 14.52 17.83
N THR A 508 2.61 15.01 17.45
CA THR A 508 2.53 16.30 16.77
C THR A 508 2.99 17.31 17.81
N ILE A 509 4.07 18.03 17.51
CA ILE A 509 4.62 19.03 18.41
C ILE A 509 4.23 20.38 17.85
N ILE A 510 3.39 21.10 18.59
CA ILE A 510 2.89 22.42 18.24
C ILE A 510 3.61 23.42 19.14
N VAL A 511 4.34 24.37 18.58
CA VAL A 511 4.96 25.49 19.30
C VAL A 511 4.28 26.77 18.86
N ASN A 512 3.64 27.50 19.78
CA ASN A 512 2.90 28.74 19.50
C ASN A 512 1.95 28.60 18.29
N ASP A 513 1.06 27.61 18.37
CA ASP A 513 0.08 27.24 17.34
C ASP A 513 0.65 26.78 15.99
N ARG A 514 1.98 26.61 15.88
CA ARG A 514 2.64 26.09 14.69
C ARG A 514 3.15 24.68 14.88
N ALA A 515 2.70 23.75 14.04
CA ALA A 515 3.23 22.40 14.00
C ALA A 515 4.71 22.40 13.53
N LEU A 516 5.59 21.78 14.31
CA LEU A 516 6.98 21.58 13.93
C LEU A 516 7.13 20.36 13.04
N SER A 517 7.80 20.56 11.90
CA SER A 517 8.28 19.47 11.05
C SER A 517 9.71 19.11 11.45
N PHE A 518 9.98 17.82 11.59
CA PHE A 518 11.31 17.31 11.92
C PHE A 518 11.85 16.47 10.77
N GLU A 519 13.13 16.65 10.42
CA GLU A 519 13.82 15.83 9.43
C GLU A 519 13.90 14.35 9.85
N ALA A 520 13.95 14.11 11.17
CA ALA A 520 13.88 12.78 11.76
C ALA A 520 12.73 12.71 12.79
N LYS A 521 12.00 11.59 12.82
CA LYS A 521 10.75 11.49 13.58
C LYS A 521 10.98 11.49 15.10
N PRO A 522 10.17 12.20 15.92
CA PRO A 522 10.19 12.07 17.38
C PRO A 522 10.06 10.62 17.86
N LYS A 523 10.73 10.29 18.96
CA LYS A 523 10.79 8.94 19.57
C LYS A 523 10.29 8.99 21.00
N ILE A 524 9.48 8.03 21.43
CA ILE A 524 9.11 7.89 22.85
C ILE A 524 10.02 6.83 23.48
N ILE A 525 10.81 7.23 24.48
CA ILE A 525 11.73 6.34 25.21
C ILE A 525 11.37 6.39 26.69
N LYS A 526 10.98 5.25 27.27
CA LYS A 526 10.57 5.13 28.68
C LYS A 526 9.51 6.16 29.11
N GLY A 527 8.54 6.45 28.23
CA GLY A 527 7.46 7.41 28.48
C GLY A 527 7.84 8.88 28.27
N VAL A 528 9.05 9.17 27.80
CA VAL A 528 9.52 10.53 27.49
C VAL A 528 9.64 10.73 25.99
N THR A 529 9.10 11.84 25.49
CA THR A 529 9.22 12.24 24.08
C THR A 529 10.59 12.85 23.82
N MET A 530 11.33 12.22 22.91
CA MET A 530 12.65 12.59 22.44
C MET A 530 12.54 13.15 21.03
N VAL A 531 13.17 14.29 20.77
CA VAL A 531 13.06 15.01 19.49
C VAL A 531 14.44 15.37 18.95
N PRO A 532 14.62 15.50 17.63
CA PRO A 532 15.82 16.11 17.07
C PRO A 532 16.06 17.49 17.67
N PHE A 533 17.28 17.71 18.15
CA PHE A 533 17.60 18.87 19.00
C PHE A 533 17.39 20.22 18.30
N ARG A 534 17.81 20.36 17.05
CA ARG A 534 17.95 21.66 16.39
C ARG A 534 16.60 22.36 16.23
N GLN A 535 15.63 21.65 15.66
CA GLN A 535 14.30 22.18 15.36
C GLN A 535 13.56 22.67 16.61
N ILE A 536 13.68 21.95 17.74
CA ILE A 536 13.00 22.38 18.98
C ILE A 536 13.67 23.61 19.61
N PHE A 537 15.00 23.67 19.65
CA PHE A 537 15.71 24.83 20.21
C PHE A 537 15.49 26.08 19.35
N GLU A 538 15.54 25.96 18.02
CA GLU A 538 15.29 27.05 17.09
C GLU A 538 13.84 27.55 17.17
N ALA A 539 12.86 26.64 17.30
CA ALA A 539 11.46 27.00 17.50
C ALA A 539 11.20 27.77 18.81
N LEU A 540 12.01 27.53 19.84
CA LEU A 540 11.99 28.28 21.11
C LEU A 540 12.77 29.61 21.02
N GLY A 541 13.31 29.94 19.84
CA GLY A 541 14.06 31.17 19.58
C GLY A 541 15.48 31.15 20.14
N MET A 542 16.11 29.98 20.26
CA MET A 542 17.48 29.82 20.75
C MET A 542 18.48 29.68 19.61
N MET A 543 19.69 30.23 19.79
CA MET A 543 20.84 29.95 18.94
C MET A 543 21.45 28.60 19.33
N VAL A 544 21.81 27.77 18.34
CA VAL A 544 22.22 26.38 18.56
C VAL A 544 23.59 26.10 17.97
N GLU A 545 24.53 25.70 18.83
CA GLU A 545 25.87 25.25 18.46
C GLU A 545 26.04 23.75 18.73
N TRP A 546 26.54 23.01 17.74
CA TRP A 546 26.85 21.59 17.86
C TRP A 546 28.35 21.36 17.89
N ASN A 547 28.84 20.64 18.91
CA ASN A 547 30.23 20.19 18.98
C ASN A 547 30.30 18.70 18.64
N ASN A 548 30.87 18.40 17.47
CA ASN A 548 30.97 17.03 16.98
C ASN A 548 32.01 16.17 17.73
N ALA A 549 33.04 16.79 18.31
CA ALA A 549 34.09 16.07 19.04
C ALA A 549 33.57 15.55 20.39
N THR A 550 32.76 16.35 21.08
CA THR A 550 32.18 16.00 22.38
C THR A 550 30.76 15.47 22.29
N LYS A 551 30.17 15.41 21.08
CA LYS A 551 28.76 15.03 20.83
C LYS A 551 27.80 15.79 21.76
N SER A 552 27.97 17.11 21.81
CA SER A 552 27.20 17.98 22.70
C SER A 552 26.60 19.17 21.98
N VAL A 553 25.43 19.61 22.43
CA VAL A 553 24.80 20.87 22.03
C VAL A 553 25.00 21.93 23.11
N LEU A 554 25.24 23.17 22.67
CA LEU A 554 25.10 24.39 23.45
C LEU A 554 24.02 25.26 22.79
N ALA A 555 22.92 25.51 23.51
CA ALA A 555 21.84 26.38 23.04
C ALA A 555 21.74 27.62 23.93
N SER A 556 21.52 28.80 23.35
CA SER A 556 21.46 30.07 24.09
C SER A 556 20.36 31.03 23.62
N LYS A 557 19.77 31.79 24.56
CA LYS A 557 18.80 32.87 24.31
C LYS A 557 18.88 33.91 25.42
N GLY A 558 19.39 35.11 25.12
CA GLY A 558 19.66 36.12 26.14
C GLY A 558 20.62 35.58 27.23
N ASN A 559 20.20 35.61 28.50
CA ASN A 559 20.96 35.07 29.63
C ASN A 559 20.75 33.57 29.87
N LEU A 560 19.93 32.89 29.05
CA LEU A 560 19.69 31.45 29.14
C LEU A 560 20.73 30.68 28.33
N THR A 561 21.36 29.68 28.94
CA THR A 561 22.26 28.73 28.30
C THR A 561 21.89 27.31 28.72
N ILE A 562 21.71 26.41 27.74
CA ILE A 562 21.41 25.00 27.93
C ILE A 562 22.52 24.18 27.27
N LYS A 563 23.13 23.26 28.01
CA LYS A 563 24.13 22.31 27.49
C LYS A 563 23.68 20.88 27.73
N MET A 564 23.74 20.07 26.68
CA MET A 564 23.40 18.65 26.73
C MET A 564 24.44 17.84 25.97
N THR A 565 24.80 16.66 26.47
CA THR A 565 25.79 15.76 25.86
C THR A 565 25.16 14.40 25.62
N ALA A 566 25.48 13.77 24.49
CA ALA A 566 25.06 12.41 24.19
C ALA A 566 25.48 11.44 25.29
N ASP A 567 24.58 10.51 25.61
CA ASP A 567 24.73 9.43 26.59
C ASP A 567 24.99 9.90 28.04
N SER A 568 24.92 11.21 28.29
CA SER A 568 24.97 11.80 29.64
C SER A 568 23.56 11.94 30.22
N ASN A 569 23.33 11.35 31.38
CA ASN A 569 22.12 11.62 32.18
C ASN A 569 22.14 13.01 32.85
N LYS A 570 23.15 13.84 32.57
CA LYS A 570 23.25 15.21 33.09
C LYS A 570 23.17 16.23 31.97
N ALA A 571 22.40 17.29 32.19
CA ALA A 571 22.43 18.53 31.41
C ALA A 571 22.62 19.73 32.34
N SER A 572 23.04 20.87 31.79
CA SER A 572 23.16 22.11 32.56
C SER A 572 22.30 23.23 31.98
N VAL A 573 21.60 23.96 32.84
CA VAL A 573 20.91 25.21 32.52
C VAL A 573 21.55 26.32 33.35
N ASN A 574 22.13 27.34 32.71
CA ASN A 574 22.87 28.43 33.37
C ASN A 574 23.90 27.93 34.40
N ASN A 575 24.72 26.95 33.98
CA ASN A 575 25.74 26.27 34.82
C ASN A 575 25.20 25.47 36.01
N LYS A 576 23.88 25.34 36.19
CA LYS A 576 23.26 24.44 37.17
C LYS A 576 22.96 23.10 36.53
N GLU A 577 23.39 22.00 37.16
CA GLU A 577 23.15 20.64 36.67
C GLU A 577 21.73 20.13 36.96
N PHE A 578 21.18 19.36 36.02
CA PHE A 578 19.89 18.68 36.08
C PHE A 578 20.03 17.23 35.61
N GLN A 579 19.25 16.34 36.22
CA GLN A 579 19.18 14.93 35.81
C GLN A 579 18.19 14.78 34.65
N LEU A 580 18.58 13.98 33.66
CA LEU A 580 17.81 13.61 32.48
C LEU A 580 17.60 12.12 32.45
N THR A 581 16.35 11.69 32.37
CA THR A 581 16.00 10.29 32.18
C THR A 581 14.86 10.22 31.17
N PRO A 582 15.08 9.66 29.97
CA PRO A 582 16.34 9.11 29.43
C PRO A 582 17.38 10.19 29.05
N ALA A 583 18.65 9.81 28.96
CA ALA A 583 19.71 10.66 28.41
C ALA A 583 19.45 11.05 26.94
N PRO A 584 19.95 12.21 26.49
CA PRO A 584 20.11 12.51 25.08
C PRO A 584 20.98 11.45 24.41
N PHE A 585 20.77 11.19 23.12
CA PHE A 585 21.52 10.15 22.40
C PHE A 585 21.70 10.52 20.93
N VAL A 586 22.71 9.92 20.29
CA VAL A 586 22.92 10.03 18.84
C VAL A 586 22.46 8.72 18.19
N THR A 587 21.69 8.80 17.11
CA THR A 587 21.27 7.61 16.36
C THR A 587 22.37 7.11 15.40
N PRO A 588 22.26 5.87 14.87
CA PRO A 588 23.16 5.39 13.82
C PRO A 588 23.21 6.30 12.59
N GLU A 589 22.13 7.01 12.30
CA GLU A 589 22.03 8.01 11.23
C GLU A 589 22.62 9.38 11.61
N SER A 590 23.41 9.46 12.69
CA SER A 590 24.07 10.69 13.18
C SER A 590 23.12 11.81 13.67
N MET A 591 21.88 11.48 14.03
CA MET A 591 20.92 12.47 14.56
C MET A 591 20.95 12.53 16.08
N PHE A 592 21.09 13.73 16.64
CA PHE A 592 21.09 13.96 18.09
C PHE A 592 19.68 14.25 18.63
N TYR A 593 19.23 13.45 19.60
CA TYR A 593 17.91 13.53 20.21
C TYR A 593 17.97 14.04 21.65
N VAL A 594 17.05 14.92 22.02
CA VAL A 594 16.92 15.54 23.35
C VAL A 594 15.51 15.39 23.91
N ASN A 595 15.36 15.50 25.23
CA ASN A 595 14.07 15.44 25.92
C ASN A 595 13.25 16.71 25.64
N LEU A 596 12.12 16.56 24.93
CA LEU A 596 11.25 17.66 24.51
C LEU A 596 10.77 18.51 25.68
N ARG A 597 10.26 17.86 26.73
CA ARG A 597 9.68 18.54 27.90
C ARG A 597 10.75 19.35 28.63
N PHE A 598 11.89 18.72 28.91
CA PHE A 598 12.99 19.38 29.61
C PHE A 598 13.47 20.63 28.86
N VAL A 599 13.71 20.52 27.54
CA VAL A 599 14.20 21.64 26.73
C VAL A 599 13.19 22.78 26.72
N SER A 600 11.91 22.47 26.57
CA SER A 600 10.83 23.46 26.51
C SER A 600 10.64 24.17 27.87
N GLU A 601 10.58 23.41 28.96
CA GLU A 601 10.43 23.96 30.31
C GLU A 601 11.68 24.76 30.75
N ALA A 602 12.88 24.33 30.37
CA ALA A 602 14.11 25.07 30.61
C ALA A 602 14.17 26.41 29.84
N ALA A 603 13.50 26.50 28.70
CA ALA A 603 13.31 27.73 27.94
C ALA A 603 12.18 28.62 28.47
N GLY A 604 11.51 28.23 29.56
CA GLY A 604 10.40 28.96 30.16
C GLY A 604 9.04 28.72 29.48
N ALA A 605 8.94 27.76 28.56
CA ALA A 605 7.70 27.42 27.88
C ALA A 605 6.84 26.45 28.72
N LYS A 606 5.53 26.53 28.55
CA LYS A 606 4.57 25.60 29.15
C LYS A 606 4.32 24.43 28.20
N VAL A 607 4.37 23.19 28.72
CA VAL A 607 4.21 21.96 27.91
C VAL A 607 2.96 21.19 28.33
N ASN A 608 1.96 21.16 27.44
CA ASN A 608 0.78 20.31 27.59
C ASN A 608 0.90 19.04 26.73
N TRP A 609 0.38 17.93 27.23
CA TRP A 609 0.36 16.66 26.51
C TRP A 609 -1.07 16.13 26.38
N ASP A 610 -1.56 16.08 25.15
CA ASP A 610 -2.78 15.38 24.80
C ASP A 610 -2.45 13.91 24.52
N ASN A 611 -2.84 13.05 25.46
CA ASN A 611 -2.54 11.63 25.37
C ASN A 611 -3.42 10.87 24.37
N ASP A 612 -4.59 11.39 24.03
CA ASP A 612 -5.52 10.75 23.12
C ASP A 612 -5.10 11.04 21.68
N ASN A 613 -4.75 12.29 21.40
CA ASN A 613 -4.31 12.72 20.07
C ASN A 613 -2.79 12.58 19.87
N LYS A 614 -2.03 12.28 20.94
CA LYS A 614 -0.56 12.29 20.96
C LYS A 614 -0.02 13.62 20.45
N VAL A 615 -0.47 14.72 21.04
CA VAL A 615 -0.03 16.08 20.69
C VAL A 615 0.68 16.69 21.89
N ALA A 616 1.88 17.21 21.67
CA ALA A 616 2.55 18.09 22.63
C ALA A 616 2.32 19.53 22.19
N THR A 617 1.66 20.33 23.01
CA THR A 617 1.50 21.78 22.78
C THR A 617 2.46 22.53 23.68
N ILE A 618 3.24 23.43 23.10
CA ILE A 618 4.26 24.23 23.75
C ILE A 618 3.91 25.69 23.54
N GLU A 619 3.70 26.40 24.63
CA GLU A 619 3.37 27.83 24.63
C GLU A 619 4.53 28.59 25.27
N THR A 620 5.17 29.47 24.50
CA THR A 620 6.15 30.41 25.08
C THR A 620 5.40 31.55 25.77
N ALA A 621 5.88 31.97 26.93
CA ALA A 621 5.46 33.24 27.50
C ALA A 621 6.13 34.34 26.66
N ASP A 622 5.37 34.96 25.76
CA ASP A 622 5.81 36.19 25.10
C ASP A 622 5.95 37.35 26.09
#